data_AF-A0A3S5I6P7-F1
#
_entry.id   AF-A0A3S5I6P7-F1
#
_cell.length_a   1.000
_cell.length_b   1.000
_cell.length_c   1.000
_cell.angle_alpha   90.00
_cell.angle_beta   90.00
_cell.angle_gamma   90.00
#
_symmetry.space_group_name_H-M   'P 1'
#
loop_
_entity.id
_entity.type
_entity.pdbx_description
1 polymer ?
#
loop_
_entity_poly.entity_id
_entity_poly.type
_entity_poly.pdbx_seq_one_letter_code
_entity_poly.pdbx_strand_id
1 'polypeptide(L)'
;MPERQYEYHSYGELKDEEPLDLYTRWHRYVSDADKQNRADYDALRLMYQKRQAPERLYSFDYRGSAFVVQVDNGRRYFEMQPERVHHVSRPGNAWMQFIGIVLFVAGLLALLLERRYARAH
;
A
#
# COMPACT_ATOMS: atom_id res chain seq x y z
N MET A 1 -5.19 -17.16 7.17
CA MET A 1 -5.56 -15.96 7.95
C MET A 1 -5.37 -14.75 7.05
N PRO A 2 -6.26 -13.76 7.04
CA PRO A 2 -6.02 -12.52 6.32
C PRO A 2 -4.79 -11.83 6.90
N GLU A 3 -3.81 -11.51 6.05
CA GLU A 3 -2.64 -10.76 6.47
C GLU A 3 -2.97 -9.26 6.45
N ARG A 4 -2.43 -8.53 7.42
CA ARG A 4 -2.56 -7.06 7.46
C ARG A 4 -1.59 -6.49 6.44
N GLN A 5 -2.12 -5.77 5.46
CA GLN A 5 -1.31 -4.96 4.56
C GLN A 5 -1.41 -3.50 5.01
N TYR A 6 -0.26 -2.86 5.22
CA TYR A 6 -0.13 -1.45 5.55
C TYR A 6 0.05 -0.65 4.26
N GLU A 7 -0.77 0.39 4.08
CA GLU A 7 -0.62 1.38 3.01
C GLU A 7 0.10 2.62 3.58
N TYR A 8 1.13 3.05 2.87
CA TYR A 8 1.89 4.26 3.14
C TYR A 8 1.76 5.22 1.97
N HIS A 9 1.61 6.50 2.26
CA HIS A 9 1.43 7.54 1.26
C HIS A 9 2.51 8.62 1.39
N SER A 10 3.13 8.97 0.28
CA SER A 10 4.02 10.11 0.14
C SER A 10 3.38 11.11 -0.81
N TYR A 11 3.38 12.40 -0.48
CA TYR A 11 2.82 13.46 -1.35
C TYR A 11 3.77 13.91 -2.47
N GLY A 12 5.08 13.71 -2.30
CA GLY A 12 6.09 14.13 -3.26
C GLY A 12 7.51 14.04 -2.69
N GLU A 13 8.47 14.41 -3.52
CA GLU A 13 9.89 14.48 -3.14
C GLU A 13 10.20 15.82 -2.48
N LEU A 14 10.91 15.76 -1.37
CA LEU A 14 11.38 16.89 -0.57
C LEU A 14 12.87 17.05 -0.79
N LYS A 15 13.32 18.31 -0.91
CA LYS A 15 14.75 18.61 -0.89
C LYS A 15 15.28 18.51 0.55
N ASP A 16 16.60 18.43 0.71
CA ASP A 16 17.22 18.19 2.02
C ASP A 16 16.88 19.27 3.07
N GLU A 17 16.69 20.51 2.62
CA GLU A 17 16.37 21.66 3.48
C GLU A 17 14.85 21.89 3.64
N GLU A 18 14.01 21.09 3.00
CA GLU A 18 12.57 21.28 3.04
C GLU A 18 11.90 20.56 4.21
N PRO A 19 10.85 21.17 4.80
CA PRO A 19 10.11 20.56 5.90
C PRO A 19 9.31 19.35 5.44
N LEU A 20 9.19 18.33 6.30
CA LEU A 20 8.50 17.07 5.98
C LEU A 20 7.01 17.27 5.68
N ASP A 21 6.39 18.28 6.29
CA ASP A 21 4.99 18.64 6.10
C ASP A 21 4.78 19.71 5.02
N LEU A 22 5.79 19.99 4.16
CA LEU A 22 5.68 20.99 3.09
C LEU A 22 4.41 20.77 2.27
N TYR A 23 4.15 19.56 1.77
CA TYR A 23 3.00 19.33 0.88
C TYR A 23 1.64 19.40 1.59
N THR A 24 1.58 19.15 2.89
CA THR A 24 0.32 19.18 3.67
C THR A 24 0.06 20.54 4.28
N ARG A 25 1.12 21.29 4.62
CA ARG A 25 1.06 22.54 5.38
C ARG A 25 1.88 23.67 4.75
N TRP A 26 2.06 23.66 3.42
CA TRP A 26 2.83 24.67 2.68
C TRP A 26 2.44 26.12 3.02
N HIS A 27 1.15 26.37 3.22
CA HIS A 27 0.59 27.69 3.55
C HIS A 27 1.18 28.32 4.82
N ARG A 28 1.78 27.51 5.71
CA ARG A 28 2.45 27.98 6.93
C ARG A 28 3.81 28.62 6.66
N TYR A 29 4.42 28.31 5.51
CA TYR A 29 5.72 28.86 5.10
C TYR A 29 5.59 30.05 4.15
N VAL A 30 4.37 30.49 3.86
CA VAL A 30 4.09 31.65 3.02
C VAL A 30 4.04 32.90 3.89
N SER A 31 4.67 33.99 3.43
CA SER A 31 4.67 35.26 4.16
C SER A 31 3.27 35.87 4.23
N ASP A 32 3.01 36.71 5.23
CA ASP A 32 1.69 37.36 5.36
C ASP A 32 1.44 38.39 4.25
N ALA A 33 2.49 38.95 3.66
CA ALA A 33 2.41 39.82 2.47
C ALA A 33 1.91 39.04 1.24
N ASP A 34 2.45 37.84 1.01
CA ASP A 34 2.04 36.98 -0.10
C ASP A 34 0.62 36.44 0.10
N LYS A 35 0.18 36.25 1.35
CA LYS A 35 -1.22 35.88 1.67
C LYS A 35 -2.21 37.00 1.37
N GLN A 36 -1.81 38.26 1.49
CA GLN A 36 -2.66 39.42 1.19
C GLN A 36 -2.85 39.60 -0.32
N ASN A 37 -1.85 39.26 -1.14
CA ASN A 37 -2.00 39.25 -2.59
C ASN A 37 -2.57 37.92 -3.08
N ARG A 38 -3.86 37.92 -3.47
CA ARG A 38 -4.55 36.73 -3.97
C ARG A 38 -3.86 36.08 -5.17
N ALA A 39 -3.30 36.87 -6.08
CA ALA A 39 -2.67 36.36 -7.29
C ALA A 39 -1.38 35.59 -6.98
N ASP A 40 -0.56 36.12 -6.07
CA ASP A 40 0.69 35.48 -5.65
C ASP A 40 0.39 34.22 -4.83
N TYR A 41 -0.59 34.28 -3.93
CA TYR A 41 -1.04 33.12 -3.16
C TYR A 41 -1.54 31.98 -4.05
N ASP A 42 -2.34 32.30 -5.09
CA ASP A 42 -2.83 31.30 -6.04
C ASP A 42 -1.71 30.72 -6.92
N ALA A 43 -0.73 31.54 -7.30
CA ALA A 43 0.45 31.08 -8.04
C ALA A 43 1.29 30.10 -7.20
N LEU A 44 1.54 30.42 -5.93
CA LEU A 44 2.22 29.54 -4.96
C LEU A 44 1.46 28.22 -4.77
N ARG A 45 0.14 28.30 -4.59
CA ARG A 45 -0.72 27.10 -4.49
C ARG A 45 -0.55 26.20 -5.71
N LEU A 46 -0.61 26.78 -6.91
CA LEU A 46 -0.48 26.03 -8.15
C LEU A 46 0.92 25.43 -8.31
N MET A 47 1.97 26.14 -7.88
CA MET A 47 3.35 25.64 -7.89
C MET A 47 3.49 24.38 -7.03
N TYR A 48 3.00 24.42 -5.78
CA TYR A 48 3.05 23.25 -4.90
C TYR A 48 2.22 22.08 -5.43
N GLN A 49 1.03 22.34 -5.98
CA GLN A 49 0.20 21.30 -6.59
C GLN A 49 0.88 20.64 -7.80
N LYS A 50 1.54 21.42 -8.67
CA LYS A 50 2.28 20.89 -9.82
C LYS A 50 3.49 20.05 -9.42
N ARG A 51 4.08 20.33 -8.26
CA ARG A 51 5.23 19.60 -7.73
C ARG A 51 4.85 18.29 -7.03
N GLN A 52 3.59 18.14 -6.62
CA GLN A 52 3.13 16.90 -5.98
C GLN A 52 3.34 15.72 -6.93
N ALA A 53 4.00 14.69 -6.40
CA ALA A 53 4.23 13.42 -7.07
C ALA A 53 3.83 12.33 -6.08
N PRO A 54 2.52 12.06 -5.92
CA PRO A 54 2.05 11.14 -4.90
C PRO A 54 2.50 9.72 -5.21
N GLU A 55 2.98 9.01 -4.20
CA GLU A 55 3.37 7.60 -4.28
C GLU A 55 2.72 6.82 -3.15
N ARG A 56 2.27 5.60 -3.47
CA ARG A 56 1.73 4.64 -2.50
C ARG A 56 2.64 3.44 -2.40
N LEU A 57 3.02 3.11 -1.17
CA LEU A 57 3.77 1.92 -0.85
C LEU A 57 2.89 0.97 -0.03
N TYR A 58 2.81 -0.28 -0.49
CA TYR A 58 2.14 -1.34 0.23
C TYR A 58 3.17 -2.26 0.87
N SER A 59 3.04 -2.49 2.18
CA SER A 59 3.94 -3.38 2.92
C SER A 59 3.17 -4.32 3.82
N PHE A 60 3.61 -5.57 3.92
CA PHE A 60 3.10 -6.52 4.91
C PHE A 60 3.80 -6.35 6.27
N ASP A 61 4.92 -5.64 6.30
CA ASP A 61 5.66 -5.33 7.51
C ASP A 61 5.33 -3.93 8.00
N TYR A 62 5.11 -3.79 9.32
CA TYR A 62 4.90 -2.49 9.93
C TYR A 62 6.22 -1.72 9.99
N ARG A 63 6.29 -0.58 9.30
CA ARG A 63 7.45 0.31 9.22
C ARG A 63 7.35 1.56 10.10
N GLY A 64 6.48 1.52 11.11
CA GLY A 64 6.12 2.70 11.92
C GLY A 64 4.92 3.46 11.35
N SER A 65 4.52 4.53 12.04
CA SER A 65 3.46 5.44 11.57
C SER A 65 3.91 6.33 10.41
N ALA A 66 5.21 6.58 10.29
CA ALA A 66 5.83 7.26 9.16
C ALA A 66 7.32 6.92 9.06
N PHE A 67 7.90 7.05 7.86
CA PHE A 67 9.34 6.89 7.63
C PHE A 67 9.82 7.75 6.45
N VAL A 68 11.13 7.95 6.37
CA VAL A 68 11.79 8.72 5.29
C VAL A 68 12.66 7.79 4.45
N VAL A 69 12.61 7.95 3.13
CA VAL A 69 13.45 7.24 2.16
C VAL A 69 14.29 8.24 1.38
N GLN A 70 15.58 7.95 1.21
CA GLN A 70 16.48 8.72 0.35
C GLN A 70 16.23 8.35 -1.11
N VAL A 71 16.10 9.36 -1.97
CA VAL A 71 15.92 9.25 -3.42
C VAL A 71 16.97 10.12 -4.13
N ASP A 72 17.19 9.89 -5.42
CA ASP A 72 18.30 10.49 -6.17
C ASP A 72 18.44 12.02 -6.01
N ASN A 73 17.31 12.74 -5.85
CA ASN A 73 17.29 14.21 -5.74
C ASN A 73 16.72 14.71 -4.41
N GLY A 74 16.73 13.89 -3.35
CA GLY A 74 16.31 14.30 -2.02
C GLY A 74 15.67 13.16 -1.23
N ARG A 75 14.50 13.43 -0.64
CA ARG A 75 13.89 12.56 0.36
C ARG A 75 12.40 12.42 0.12
N ARG A 76 11.84 11.24 0.35
CA ARG A 76 10.39 11.04 0.41
C ARG A 76 9.96 10.72 1.82
N TYR A 77 8.94 11.43 2.28
CA TYR A 77 8.27 11.16 3.56
C TYR A 77 7.02 10.33 3.29
N PHE A 78 6.97 9.15 3.87
CA PHE A 78 5.84 8.23 3.80
C PHE A 78 5.11 8.22 5.13
N GLU A 79 3.80 8.45 5.10
CA GLU A 79 2.92 8.37 6.26
C GLU A 79 1.94 7.20 6.10
N MET A 80 1.77 6.42 7.16
CA MET A 80 0.84 5.31 7.18
C MET A 80 -0.59 5.84 7.09
N GLN A 81 -1.40 5.24 6.21
CA GLN A 81 -2.82 5.54 6.09
C GLN A 81 -3.62 4.55 6.95
N PRO A 82 -4.06 4.92 8.17
CA PRO A 82 -4.71 4.00 9.11
C PRO A 82 -6.04 3.46 8.59
N GLU A 83 -6.73 4.21 7.73
CA GLU A 83 -8.03 3.83 7.16
C GLU A 83 -7.91 2.81 6.00
N ARG A 84 -6.68 2.51 5.54
CA ARG A 84 -6.42 1.64 4.38
C ARG A 84 -5.62 0.38 4.72
N VAL A 85 -5.88 -0.19 5.89
CA VAL A 85 -5.39 -1.54 6.21
C VAL A 85 -6.23 -2.54 5.42
N HIS A 86 -5.75 -2.90 4.23
CA HIS A 86 -6.42 -3.87 3.39
C HIS A 86 -6.13 -5.30 3.89
N HIS A 87 -7.18 -6.08 4.13
CA HIS A 87 -7.07 -7.51 4.34
C HIS A 87 -7.00 -8.19 2.97
N VAL A 88 -5.80 -8.45 2.48
CA VAL A 88 -5.61 -9.10 1.17
C VAL A 88 -5.55 -10.62 1.38
N SER A 89 -6.43 -11.34 0.67
CA SER A 89 -6.37 -12.80 0.60
C SER A 89 -5.23 -13.20 -0.33
N ARG A 90 -4.26 -13.99 0.16
CA ARG A 90 -3.17 -14.50 -0.68
C ARG A 90 -3.72 -15.55 -1.66
N PRO A 91 -3.47 -15.43 -2.98
CA PRO A 91 -3.89 -16.44 -3.96
C PRO A 91 -3.23 -17.81 -3.76
N GLY A 92 -2.13 -17.89 -3.01
CA GLY A 92 -1.49 -19.16 -2.63
C GLY A 92 -2.42 -20.08 -1.83
N ASN A 93 -3.33 -19.53 -1.01
CA ASN A 93 -4.31 -20.35 -0.31
C ASN A 93 -5.30 -21.02 -1.26
N ALA A 94 -5.65 -20.36 -2.38
CA ALA A 94 -6.57 -20.92 -3.36
C ALA A 94 -5.98 -22.16 -4.07
N TRP A 95 -4.68 -22.13 -4.38
CA TRP A 95 -4.01 -23.27 -5.00
C TRP A 95 -3.90 -24.49 -4.08
N MET A 96 -3.56 -24.28 -2.80
CA MET A 96 -3.54 -25.39 -1.83
C MET A 96 -4.94 -25.98 -1.62
N GLN A 97 -5.97 -25.13 -1.60
CA GLN A 97 -7.36 -25.57 -1.44
C GLN A 97 -7.82 -26.38 -2.66
N PHE A 98 -7.45 -25.94 -3.87
CA PHE A 98 -7.71 -26.67 -5.10
C PHE A 98 -7.03 -28.05 -5.12
N ILE A 99 -5.73 -28.11 -4.79
CA ILE A 99 -4.99 -29.38 -4.71
C ILE A 99 -5.63 -30.30 -3.67
N GLY A 100 -6.01 -29.77 -2.51
CA GLY A 100 -6.70 -30.54 -1.47
C GLY A 100 -8.01 -31.16 -1.96
N ILE A 101 -8.83 -30.41 -2.70
CA ILE A 101 -10.08 -30.92 -3.27
C ILE A 101 -9.81 -32.02 -4.30
N VAL A 102 -8.85 -31.83 -5.20
CA VAL A 102 -8.49 -32.83 -6.22
C VAL A 102 -8.04 -34.13 -5.56
N LEU A 103 -7.13 -34.06 -4.58
CA LEU A 103 -6.66 -35.23 -3.85
C LEU A 103 -7.78 -35.93 -3.08
N PHE A 104 -8.69 -35.17 -2.47
CA PHE A 104 -9.83 -35.72 -1.73
C PHE A 104 -10.78 -36.50 -2.66
N VAL A 105 -11.11 -35.95 -3.82
CA VAL A 105 -11.95 -36.63 -4.83
C VAL A 105 -11.25 -37.88 -5.39
N ALA A 106 -9.96 -37.78 -5.70
CA ALA A 106 -9.18 -38.91 -6.18
C ALA A 106 -9.13 -40.05 -5.14
N GLY A 107 -8.95 -39.72 -3.86
CA GLY A 107 -8.98 -40.70 -2.77
C GLY A 107 -10.34 -41.38 -2.61
N LEU A 108 -11.44 -40.64 -2.73
CA LEU A 108 -12.79 -41.22 -2.71
C LEU A 108 -13.03 -42.19 -3.87
N LEU A 109 -12.60 -41.83 -5.09
CA LEU A 109 -12.72 -42.70 -6.26
C LEU A 109 -11.90 -43.99 -6.11
N ALA A 110 -10.67 -43.88 -5.59
CA ALA A 110 -9.82 -45.03 -5.32
C ALA A 110 -10.47 -45.99 -4.30
N LEU A 111 -11.01 -45.47 -3.20
CA LEU A 111 -11.74 -46.24 -2.18
C LEU A 111 -12.99 -46.95 -2.75
N LEU A 112 -13.74 -46.28 -3.62
CA LEU A 112 -14.92 -46.87 -4.27
C LEU A 112 -14.53 -48.00 -5.23
N LEU A 113 -13.46 -47.82 -6.00
CA LEU A 113 -12.90 -48.86 -6.86
C LEU A 113 -12.45 -50.06 -6.04
N GLU A 114 -11.69 -49.84 -4.97
CA GLU A 114 -11.22 -50.90 -4.06
C GLU A 114 -12.41 -51.68 -3.48
N ARG A 115 -13.43 -51.00 -2.97
CA ARG A 115 -14.64 -51.63 -2.43
C ARG A 115 -15.45 -52.39 -3.47
N ARG A 116 -15.31 -52.07 -4.75
CA ARG A 116 -15.96 -52.79 -5.85
C ARG A 116 -15.16 -54.03 -6.22
N TYR A 117 -13.84 -53.91 -6.34
CA TYR A 117 -12.94 -55.05 -6.59
C TYR A 117 -12.98 -56.07 -5.45
N ALA A 118 -12.95 -55.62 -4.20
CA ALA A 118 -13.03 -56.48 -3.01
C ALA A 118 -14.39 -57.16 -2.79
N ARG A 119 -15.45 -56.74 -3.50
CA ARG A 119 -16.75 -57.42 -3.50
C ARG A 119 -16.98 -58.34 -4.70
N ALA A 120 -16.11 -58.23 -5.72
CA ALA A 120 -16.18 -59.03 -6.93
C ALA A 120 -15.25 -60.26 -6.89
N HIS A 121 -14.36 -60.33 -5.90
CA HIS A 121 -13.55 -61.48 -5.50
C HIS A 121 -13.99 -61.97 -4.13
#